data_AF-A0A2D4LY48-F1
#
_entry.id   AF-A0A2D4LY48-F1
#
_cell.length_a   1.000
_cell.length_b   1.000
_cell.length_c   1.000
_cell.angle_alpha   90.00
_cell.angle_beta   90.00
_cell.angle_gamma   90.00
#
_symmetry.space_group_name_H-M   'P 1'
#
loop_
_entity.id
_entity.type
_entity.pdbx_description
1 polymer ?
#
loop_
_entity_poly.entity_id
_entity_poly.type
_entity_poly.pdbx_seq_one_letter_code
_entity_poly.pdbx_strand_id
1 'polypeptide(L)'
;MINLLRNKTEGISVDSDSFLTTASMVSILPQNPTSPCIHFFTGTPDPSKSIFKPFIFVDGVKIVPKVQSPIFGSEDPVKKIPRFQEKPDRRHELYKVQQQARLVLDSDEEKGQT
;
A
#
# COMPACT_ATOMS: atom_id res chain seq x y z
N MET A 1 -2.84 -17.64 7.01
CA MET A 1 -3.60 -16.90 5.98
C MET A 1 -2.69 -16.11 5.04
N ILE A 2 -1.88 -15.16 5.51
CA ILE A 2 -1.00 -14.36 4.63
C ILE A 2 -0.09 -15.23 3.73
N ASN A 3 0.55 -16.27 4.26
CA ASN A 3 1.38 -17.19 3.44
C ASN A 3 0.58 -17.88 2.32
N LEU A 4 -0.68 -18.23 2.57
CA LEU A 4 -1.56 -18.84 1.56
C LEU A 4 -1.85 -17.83 0.45
N LEU A 5 -2.17 -16.58 0.80
CA LEU A 5 -2.41 -15.51 -0.19
C LEU A 5 -1.17 -15.13 -1.01
N ARG A 6 0.02 -15.56 -0.57
CA ARG A 6 1.28 -15.42 -1.32
C ARG A 6 1.60 -16.64 -2.19
N ASN A 7 0.82 -17.71 -2.11
CA ASN A 7 1.15 -18.97 -2.78
C ASN A 7 0.87 -18.88 -4.29
N LYS A 8 1.94 -18.81 -5.09
CA LYS A 8 1.86 -18.88 -6.56
C LYS A 8 1.71 -20.32 -7.08
N THR A 9 2.36 -21.29 -6.44
CA THR A 9 2.43 -22.68 -6.90
C THR A 9 1.05 -23.35 -6.93
N GLU A 10 0.21 -23.04 -5.94
CA GLU A 10 -1.18 -23.52 -5.87
C GLU A 10 -2.17 -22.61 -6.62
N GLY A 11 -1.69 -21.57 -7.31
CA GLY A 11 -2.53 -20.66 -8.09
C GLY A 11 -3.36 -19.68 -7.26
N ILE A 12 -3.08 -19.50 -5.96
CA ILE A 12 -3.81 -18.53 -5.11
C ILE A 12 -3.41 -17.09 -5.47
N SER A 13 -2.10 -16.83 -5.55
CA SER A 13 -1.54 -15.58 -6.06
C SER A 13 -1.29 -15.75 -7.56
N VAL A 14 -2.24 -15.30 -8.38
CA VAL A 14 -2.19 -15.46 -9.83
C VAL A 14 -1.26 -14.41 -10.44
N ASP A 15 -0.39 -14.88 -11.33
CA ASP A 15 0.56 -14.08 -12.10
C ASP A 15 0.63 -14.67 -13.51
N SER A 16 -0.41 -14.41 -14.31
CA SER A 16 -0.53 -14.88 -15.70
C SER A 16 -0.85 -13.72 -16.65
N ASP A 17 -0.71 -13.96 -17.95
CA ASP A 17 -0.98 -12.95 -18.98
C ASP A 17 -2.43 -12.43 -18.96
N SER A 18 -3.37 -13.26 -18.50
CA SER A 18 -4.81 -12.95 -18.47
C SER A 18 -5.31 -12.49 -17.11
N PHE A 19 -4.64 -12.89 -16.02
CA PHE A 19 -5.07 -12.60 -14.67
C PHE A 19 -3.87 -12.32 -13.77
N LEU A 20 -3.96 -11.21 -13.05
CA LEU A 20 -2.95 -10.80 -12.08
C LEU A 20 -3.64 -10.47 -10.76
N THR A 21 -3.20 -11.12 -9.69
CA THR A 21 -3.64 -10.74 -8.35
C THR A 21 -3.01 -9.38 -8.02
N THR A 22 -3.86 -8.34 -7.95
CA THR A 22 -3.43 -6.95 -7.72
C THR A 22 -3.48 -6.53 -6.26
N ALA A 23 -4.17 -7.32 -5.43
CA ALA A 23 -4.36 -7.05 -4.01
C ALA A 23 -4.75 -8.33 -3.26
N SER A 24 -4.59 -8.31 -1.95
CA SER A 24 -4.99 -9.37 -1.03
C SER A 24 -5.34 -8.76 0.32
N MET A 25 -6.30 -9.37 1.01
CA MET A 25 -6.79 -8.88 2.29
C MET A 25 -6.92 -10.03 3.30
N VAL A 26 -6.54 -9.76 4.55
CA VAL A 26 -6.84 -10.63 5.69
C VAL A 26 -7.43 -9.80 6.80
N SER A 27 -8.59 -10.20 7.33
CA SER A 27 -9.20 -9.54 8.48
C SER A 27 -9.12 -10.45 9.71
N ILE A 28 -8.75 -9.87 10.84
CA ILE A 28 -8.80 -10.52 12.15
C ILE A 28 -9.98 -9.90 12.90
N LEU A 29 -10.97 -10.73 13.20
CA LEU A 29 -12.17 -10.37 13.97
C LEU A 29 -12.07 -11.05 15.35
N PRO A 30 -11.61 -10.34 16.39
CA PRO A 30 -11.46 -10.93 17.71
C PRO A 30 -12.84 -11.23 18.35
N GLN A 31 -12.92 -12.30 19.12
CA GLN A 31 -14.13 -12.62 19.90
C GLN A 31 -14.30 -11.68 21.10
N ASN A 32 -13.19 -11.19 21.66
CA ASN A 32 -13.23 -10.19 22.73
C ASN A 32 -13.61 -8.82 22.15
N PRO A 33 -14.75 -8.22 22.55
CA PRO A 33 -15.20 -6.93 22.03
C PRO A 33 -14.29 -5.76 22.40
N THR A 34 -13.36 -5.91 23.36
CA THR A 34 -12.40 -4.87 23.72
C THR A 34 -11.15 -4.88 22.81
N SER A 35 -10.96 -5.90 22.00
CA SER A 35 -9.85 -5.99 21.06
C SER A 35 -10.28 -5.42 19.70
N PRO A 36 -9.43 -4.64 19.01
CA PRO A 36 -9.81 -4.04 17.74
C PRO A 36 -9.77 -5.06 16.61
N CYS A 37 -10.64 -4.88 15.62
CA CYS A 37 -10.51 -5.53 14.32
C CYS A 37 -9.26 -5.01 13.61
N ILE A 38 -8.48 -5.92 13.03
CA ILE A 38 -7.28 -5.56 12.25
C ILE A 38 -7.44 -6.09 10.84
N HIS A 39 -7.32 -5.21 9.86
CA HIS A 39 -7.41 -5.52 8.45
C HIS A 39 -6.06 -5.32 7.78
N PHE A 40 -5.47 -6.40 7.27
CA PHE A 40 -4.23 -6.36 6.53
C PHE A 40 -4.53 -6.29 5.05
N PHE A 41 -3.96 -5.31 4.35
CA PHE A 41 -4.14 -5.16 2.90
C PHE A 41 -2.80 -5.09 2.19
N THR A 42 -2.74 -5.73 1.02
CA THR A 42 -1.81 -5.37 -0.04
C THR A 42 -2.57 -4.61 -1.12
N GLY A 43 -1.88 -3.75 -1.86
CA GLY A 43 -2.43 -3.00 -2.98
C GLY A 43 -1.44 -2.90 -4.12
N THR A 44 -0.59 -3.91 -4.24
CA THR A 44 0.46 -3.99 -5.27
C THR A 44 0.30 -5.33 -5.96
N PRO A 45 0.48 -5.41 -7.29
CA PRO A 45 0.51 -6.69 -7.98
C PRO A 45 1.54 -7.63 -7.36
N ASP A 46 1.24 -8.92 -7.45
CA ASP A 46 2.03 -10.00 -6.86
C ASP A 46 2.14 -9.91 -5.32
N PRO A 47 1.10 -10.35 -4.57
CA PRO A 47 1.09 -10.42 -3.11
C PRO A 47 2.31 -11.12 -2.49
N SER A 48 2.98 -12.03 -3.21
CA SER A 48 4.19 -12.70 -2.74
C SER A 48 5.35 -11.73 -2.49
N LYS A 49 5.37 -10.60 -3.22
CA LYS A 49 6.34 -9.50 -3.08
C LYS A 49 5.78 -8.31 -2.29
N SER A 50 4.49 -8.32 -1.95
CA SER A 50 3.84 -7.20 -1.25
C SER A 50 3.99 -7.25 0.27
N ILE A 51 4.04 -6.07 0.87
CA ILE A 51 3.85 -5.88 2.31
C ILE A 51 2.36 -5.78 2.62
N PHE A 52 1.90 -6.59 3.58
CA PHE A 52 0.55 -6.52 4.16
C PHE A 52 0.50 -5.41 5.21
N LYS A 53 -0.12 -4.28 4.87
CA LYS A 53 -0.22 -3.09 5.74
C LYS A 53 -1.40 -3.26 6.69
N PRO A 54 -1.22 -3.10 8.02
CA PRO A 54 -2.32 -3.17 8.97
C PRO A 54 -3.13 -1.87 8.97
N PHE A 55 -4.45 -2.01 8.93
CA PHE A 55 -5.43 -0.96 9.12
C PHE A 55 -6.28 -1.33 10.34
N ILE A 56 -6.29 -0.43 11.32
CA ILE A 56 -6.96 -0.63 12.59
C ILE A 56 -7.93 0.51 12.76
N PHE A 57 -9.21 0.18 12.94
CA PHE A 57 -10.26 1.16 13.18
C PHE A 57 -10.57 1.17 14.68
N VAL A 58 -10.07 2.18 15.37
CA VAL A 58 -10.33 2.42 16.80
C VAL A 58 -10.64 3.89 17.02
N ASP A 59 -11.24 4.19 18.16
CA ASP A 59 -11.43 5.57 18.58
C ASP A 59 -10.08 6.25 18.85
N GLY A 60 -9.99 7.55 18.58
CA GLY A 60 -8.81 8.34 18.91
C GLY A 60 -7.53 8.02 18.11
N VAL A 61 -7.64 7.41 16.92
CA VAL A 61 -6.48 7.16 16.05
C VAL A 61 -5.76 8.47 15.76
N LYS A 62 -4.49 8.53 16.16
CA LYS A 62 -3.58 9.62 15.77
C LYS A 62 -3.10 9.37 14.35
N ILE A 63 -3.29 10.35 13.46
CA ILE A 63 -2.78 10.25 12.10
C ILE A 63 -1.25 10.19 12.16
N VAL A 64 -0.68 9.13 11.61
CA VAL A 64 0.77 8.99 11.49
C VAL A 64 1.23 9.87 10.33
N PRO A 65 2.21 10.78 10.51
CA PRO A 65 2.68 11.66 9.43
C PRO A 65 3.11 10.89 8.17
N LYS A 66 3.64 9.68 8.35
CA LYS A 66 4.05 8.77 7.26
C LYS A 66 2.91 8.20 6.40
N VAL A 67 1.64 8.48 6.72
CA VAL A 67 0.49 8.11 5.87
C VAL A 67 -0.15 9.32 5.18
N GLN A 68 0.45 10.51 5.34
CA GLN A 68 -0.06 11.75 4.76
C GLN A 68 0.68 12.08 3.45
N SER A 69 -0.08 12.49 2.43
CA SER A 69 0.51 13.07 1.23
C SER A 69 1.17 14.42 1.54
N PRO A 70 2.14 14.87 0.73
CA PRO A 70 2.78 16.17 0.91
C PRO A 70 1.76 17.32 1.01
N ILE A 71 1.97 18.21 1.98
CA ILE A 71 1.14 19.40 2.20
C ILE A 71 1.96 20.61 1.76
N PHE A 72 1.45 21.37 0.79
CA PHE A 72 2.16 22.51 0.20
C PHE A 72 1.81 23.86 0.87
N GLY A 73 1.02 23.86 1.94
CA GLY A 73 0.76 25.08 2.71
C GLY A 73 0.10 26.18 1.87
N SER A 74 0.59 27.42 1.98
CA SER A 74 0.21 28.56 1.11
C SER A 74 0.69 28.40 -0.32
N GLU A 75 1.75 27.60 -0.51
CA GLU A 75 2.38 27.40 -1.81
C GLU A 75 1.59 26.43 -2.70
N ASP A 76 0.57 25.78 -2.16
CA ASP A 76 -0.29 24.88 -2.92
C ASP A 76 -0.93 25.63 -4.11
N PRO A 77 -0.79 25.15 -5.36
CA PRO A 77 -1.38 25.81 -6.53
C PRO A 77 -2.90 25.97 -6.48
N VAL A 78 -3.60 25.23 -5.61
CA VAL A 78 -5.04 25.43 -5.38
C VAL A 78 -5.33 26.73 -4.64
N LYS A 79 -4.37 27.24 -3.87
CA LYS A 79 -4.50 28.45 -3.04
C LYS A 79 -3.94 29.71 -3.72
N LYS A 80 -3.10 29.58 -4.73
CA LYS A 80 -2.57 30.71 -5.52
C LYS A 80 -3.58 31.17 -6.59
N ILE A 81 -3.57 32.45 -6.93
CA ILE A 81 -4.37 33.03 -8.03
C ILE A 81 -3.40 33.63 -9.06
N PRO A 82 -3.50 33.26 -10.36
CA PRO A 82 -4.43 32.27 -10.92
C PRO A 82 -4.15 30.84 -10.44
N ARG A 83 -5.19 30.01 -10.33
CA ARG A 83 -5.09 28.65 -9.79
C ARG A 83 -4.38 27.69 -10.75
N PHE A 84 -3.75 26.66 -10.18
CA PHE A 84 -3.21 25.50 -10.89
C PHE A 84 -2.19 25.81 -12.01
N GLN A 85 -1.44 26.91 -11.88
CA GLN A 85 -0.35 27.22 -12.82
C GLN A 85 0.77 26.18 -12.77
N GLU A 86 0.92 25.50 -11.64
CA GLU A 86 1.91 24.45 -11.40
C GLU A 86 1.21 23.15 -10.99
N LYS A 87 1.87 22.01 -11.28
CA LYS A 87 1.42 20.67 -10.91
C LYS A 87 2.49 19.98 -10.05
N PRO A 88 2.55 20.29 -8.75
CA PRO A 88 3.53 19.67 -7.85
C PRO A 88 3.26 18.18 -7.73
N ASP A 89 4.32 17.42 -7.49
CA ASP A 89 4.21 15.98 -7.25
C ASP A 89 3.55 15.72 -5.89
N ARG A 90 2.27 15.31 -5.93
CA ARG A 90 1.47 14.98 -4.75
C ARG A 90 1.56 13.50 -4.35
N ARG A 91 2.39 12.70 -5.03
CA ARG A 91 2.54 11.27 -4.71
C ARG A 91 3.05 11.12 -3.27
N HIS A 92 2.44 10.21 -2.55
CA HIS A 92 2.87 9.82 -1.22
C HIS A 92 4.25 9.15 -1.25
N GLU A 93 5.09 9.36 -0.23
CA GLU A 93 6.46 8.81 -0.19
C GLU A 93 6.49 7.28 -0.33
N LEU A 94 5.58 6.58 0.37
CA LEU A 94 5.41 5.14 0.22
C LEU A 94 5.12 4.70 -1.23
N TYR A 95 4.38 5.50 -2.01
CA TYR A 95 4.13 5.19 -3.42
C TYR A 95 5.40 5.34 -4.25
N LYS A 96 6.19 6.40 -4.00
CA LYS A 96 7.47 6.61 -4.69
C LYS A 96 8.46 5.48 -4.39
N VAL A 97 8.58 5.09 -3.12
CA VAL A 97 9.41 3.95 -2.68
C VAL A 97 8.93 2.66 -3.33
N GLN A 98 7.62 2.42 -3.37
CA GLN A 98 7.06 1.25 -4.05
C GLN A 98 7.35 1.25 -5.55
N GLN A 99 7.25 2.41 -6.21
CA GLN A 99 7.57 2.54 -7.63
C GLN A 99 9.05 2.23 -7.89
N GLN A 100 9.95 2.72 -7.04
CA GLN A 100 11.38 2.38 -7.10
C GLN A 100 11.62 0.89 -6.86
N ALA A 101 11.01 0.32 -5.81
CA ALA A 101 11.09 -1.11 -5.52
C ALA A 101 10.58 -1.96 -6.69
N ARG A 102 9.53 -1.50 -7.39
CA ARG A 102 9.03 -2.17 -8.58
C ARG A 102 10.05 -2.17 -9.73
N LEU A 103 10.67 -1.02 -9.99
CA LEU A 103 11.74 -0.92 -11.00
C LEU A 103 12.91 -1.86 -10.69
N VAL A 104 13.29 -1.97 -9.41
CA VAL A 104 14.34 -2.90 -8.95
C VAL A 104 13.90 -4.36 -9.12
N LEU A 105 12.65 -4.70 -8.77
CA LEU A 105 12.11 -6.06 -8.93
C LEU A 105 11.92 -6.48 -10.39
N ASP A 106 11.72 -5.51 -11.29
CA ASP A 106 11.66 -5.74 -12.73
C ASP A 106 13.08 -5.82 -13.33
N SER A 107 14.12 -5.34 -12.63
CA SER A 107 15.52 -5.37 -13.07
C SER A 107 16.37 -6.49 -12.46
N ASP A 108 16.01 -7.04 -11.29
CA ASP A 108 16.78 -8.06 -10.57
C ASP A 108 15.93 -9.32 -10.26
N GLU A 109 16.46 -10.49 -10.64
CA GLU A 109 15.90 -11.84 -10.45
C GLU A 109 15.83 -12.33 -8.98
N GLU A 110 16.29 -11.53 -8.00
CA GLU A 110 16.37 -11.97 -6.60
C GLU A 110 15.49 -11.21 -5.60
N LYS A 111 14.92 -11.98 -4.67
CA LYS A 111 13.97 -11.52 -3.63
C LYS A 111 14.65 -10.55 -2.66
N GLY A 112 14.06 -9.36 -2.49
CA GLY A 112 14.46 -8.42 -1.45
C GLY A 112 14.34 -9.03 -0.05
N GLN A 113 15.44 -9.03 0.71
CA GLN A 113 15.45 -9.39 2.12
C GLN A 113 14.94 -8.21 2.95
N THR A 114 13.93 -8.46 3.79
CA THR A 114 13.43 -7.54 4.81
C THR A 114 14.21 -7.66 6.11
#